data_AF-A0A535ASC2-F1
#
_entry.id   AF-A0A535ASC2-F1
#
_cell.length_a   1.000
_cell.length_b   1.000
_cell.length_c   1.000
_cell.angle_alpha   90.00
_cell.angle_beta   90.00
_cell.angle_gamma   90.00
#
_symmetry.space_group_name_H-M   'P 1'
#
loop_
_entity.id
_entity.type
_entity.pdbx_description
1 polymer ?
#
loop_
_entity_poly.entity_id
_entity_poly.type
_entity_poly.pdbx_seq_one_letter_code
_entity_poly.pdbx_strand_id
1 'polypeptide(L)'
;MALPVPNLDDRRFQDLVDDAKRLVQQKCPEWTDHNVSDPGVTLIETFAWMTDQVLYRLNRVPDRNYVKFLELIGVRLFPPTAARAAITFWLAGPQPATVHIRPGTQVATLRTDTDEAIAFTTVGDLPIVPTSLSFLASSLAGEKEVRDHTEALLAKTSFYCFNKVPKPDDMLLVGLSDAAPSCAVNLRFKCDIEGVGVDPENPPLLWEAWDGYAWAPCEVDRDGTGGLNRDGDVVLHVPKSHTVSVIQQQRAGWLRARVLKPEVDQPTYSASPTIKGLSAFTIGGTAEAVNAELVENELLGVSEGVPGQRFSLKRRPVVPGGSSAVLEVSDIDGWQEWKQVQDFVESKPDDRHFVLDAVTGQVHLGPGVREPDGALRNYGAVPPKGARLRIRSYLIGGGRRGNVARNSISVLKSSIPYVSKVQNRRAAEGGVDGEDIENAKVRGPIVLRTRDRAVTMEDYEHLAREAAPEVARIRCVTAGDGTEAGGVRILVVPAAGSQDGRLRFEQLVPAEETLQRISRRLDESRVIGT
;
A
#
# COMPACT_ATOMS: atom_id res chain seq x y z
N MET A 1 4.19 -7.57 34.02
CA MET A 1 5.60 -7.57 34.48
C MET A 1 6.28 -8.76 33.84
N ALA A 2 7.23 -8.55 32.94
CA ALA A 2 8.02 -9.66 32.40
C ALA A 2 8.96 -10.17 33.49
N LEU A 3 9.02 -11.49 33.68
CA LEU A 3 10.03 -12.10 34.54
C LEU A 3 11.40 -11.80 33.92
N PRO A 4 12.39 -11.31 34.68
CA PRO A 4 13.71 -11.03 34.14
C PRO A 4 14.29 -12.32 33.54
N VAL A 5 14.88 -12.24 32.34
CA VAL A 5 15.61 -13.37 31.76
C VAL A 5 16.84 -13.60 32.64
N PRO A 6 16.92 -14.71 33.39
CA PRO A 6 18.03 -14.91 34.31
C PRO A 6 19.29 -15.28 33.51
N ASN A 7 20.43 -14.74 33.93
CA ASN A 7 21.70 -15.42 33.64
C ASN A 7 21.65 -16.76 34.37
N LEU A 8 21.86 -17.86 33.64
CA LEU A 8 21.90 -19.21 34.20
C LEU A 8 23.14 -19.37 35.08
N ASP A 9 24.22 -18.64 34.78
CA ASP A 9 25.43 -18.51 35.58
C ASP A 9 25.95 -17.08 35.46
N ASP A 10 26.16 -16.38 36.58
CA ASP A 10 26.56 -14.98 36.64
C ASP A 10 28.06 -14.79 36.95
N ARG A 11 28.82 -15.89 37.08
CA ARG A 11 30.27 -15.84 37.28
C ARG A 11 30.96 -15.24 36.07
N ARG A 12 31.91 -14.33 36.33
CA ARG A 12 32.78 -13.73 35.34
C ARG A 12 34.16 -14.38 35.40
N PHE A 13 34.97 -14.11 34.39
CA PHE A 13 36.39 -14.51 34.35
C PHE A 13 37.12 -14.42 35.70
N GLN A 14 37.04 -13.28 36.40
CA GLN A 14 37.76 -13.09 37.67
C GLN A 14 37.24 -14.01 38.77
N ASP A 15 35.92 -14.22 38.84
CA ASP A 15 35.30 -15.12 39.83
C ASP A 15 35.81 -16.55 39.62
N LEU A 16 35.96 -16.97 38.37
CA LEU A 16 36.48 -18.29 38.00
C LEU A 16 37.97 -18.44 38.35
N VAL A 17 38.78 -17.42 38.11
CA VAL A 17 40.21 -17.40 38.50
C VAL A 17 40.36 -17.45 40.02
N ASP A 18 39.57 -16.67 40.75
CA ASP A 18 39.63 -16.59 42.20
C ASP A 18 39.17 -17.91 42.85
N ASP A 19 38.12 -18.53 42.32
CA ASP A 19 37.65 -19.85 42.77
C ASP A 19 38.71 -20.94 42.53
N ALA A 20 39.35 -20.93 41.35
CA ALA A 20 40.41 -21.88 41.03
C ALA A 20 41.63 -21.70 41.96
N LYS A 21 42.04 -20.45 42.23
CA LYS A 21 43.14 -20.15 43.18
C LYS A 21 42.79 -20.60 44.60
N ARG A 22 41.56 -20.40 45.06
CA ARG A 22 41.09 -20.90 46.36
C ARG A 22 41.13 -22.44 46.43
N LEU A 23 40.76 -23.12 45.35
CA LEU A 23 40.83 -24.58 45.23
C LEU A 23 42.28 -25.10 45.30
N VAL A 24 43.21 -24.43 44.62
CA VAL A 24 44.64 -24.76 44.68
C VAL A 24 45.17 -24.67 46.11
N GLN A 25 44.87 -23.57 46.82
CA GLN A 25 45.31 -23.38 48.20
C GLN A 25 44.83 -24.47 49.16
N GLN A 26 43.65 -25.05 48.89
CA GLN A 26 43.08 -26.10 49.73
C GLN A 26 43.58 -27.50 49.37
N LYS A 27 43.82 -27.77 48.08
CA LYS A 27 44.06 -29.13 47.58
C LYS A 27 45.52 -29.43 47.24
N CYS A 28 46.31 -28.40 46.96
CA CYS A 28 47.71 -28.52 46.56
C CYS A 28 48.58 -27.54 47.39
N PRO A 29 48.68 -27.72 48.72
CA PRO A 29 49.44 -26.82 49.60
C PRO A 29 50.94 -26.75 49.24
N GLU A 30 51.46 -27.73 48.51
CA GLU A 30 52.83 -27.73 47.96
C GLU A 30 53.05 -26.74 46.81
N TRP A 31 51.99 -26.23 46.18
CA TRP A 31 52.09 -25.21 45.14
C TRP A 31 52.10 -23.82 45.78
N THR A 32 53.29 -23.21 45.88
CA THR A 32 53.50 -21.98 46.65
C THR A 32 53.63 -20.70 45.81
N ASP A 33 53.94 -20.81 44.51
CA ASP A 33 54.01 -19.66 43.61
C ASP A 33 52.61 -19.38 43.03
N HIS A 34 52.11 -18.17 43.23
CA HIS A 34 50.78 -17.75 42.75
C HIS A 34 50.86 -16.44 41.97
N ASN A 35 52.06 -16.06 41.52
CA ASN A 35 52.27 -14.87 40.72
C ASN A 35 51.66 -15.04 39.32
N VAL A 36 51.37 -13.93 38.65
CA VAL A 36 50.83 -13.93 37.27
C VAL A 36 51.79 -14.60 36.28
N SER A 37 53.09 -14.58 36.57
CA SER A 37 54.13 -15.23 35.76
C SER A 37 54.21 -16.74 35.93
N ASP A 38 53.48 -17.34 36.88
CA ASP A 38 53.44 -18.78 37.06
C ASP A 38 52.70 -19.46 35.88
N PRO A 39 53.32 -20.42 35.18
CA PRO A 39 52.65 -21.20 34.14
C PRO A 39 51.36 -21.87 34.61
N GLY A 40 51.27 -22.27 35.89
CA GLY A 40 50.06 -22.85 36.45
C GLY A 40 48.92 -21.83 36.58
N VAL A 41 49.23 -20.60 36.98
CA VAL A 41 48.27 -19.47 36.99
C VAL A 41 47.86 -19.11 35.57
N THR A 42 48.77 -19.13 34.60
CA THR A 42 48.45 -18.92 33.17
C THR A 42 47.48 -19.98 32.64
N LEU A 43 47.65 -21.24 33.05
CA LEU A 43 46.69 -22.30 32.72
C LEU A 43 45.33 -22.06 33.37
N ILE A 44 45.29 -21.66 34.64
CA ILE A 44 44.04 -21.28 35.33
C ILE A 44 43.32 -20.17 34.57
N GLU A 45 44.03 -19.11 34.19
CA GLU A 45 43.47 -18.01 33.41
C GLU A 45 42.97 -18.48 32.04
N THR A 46 43.71 -19.36 31.37
CA THR A 46 43.29 -19.94 30.08
C THR A 46 41.98 -20.73 30.22
N PHE A 47 41.88 -21.60 31.23
CA PHE A 47 40.67 -22.38 31.50
C PHE A 47 39.50 -21.52 31.98
N ALA A 48 39.77 -20.50 32.79
CA ALA A 48 38.77 -19.51 33.21
C ALA A 48 38.22 -18.76 31.99
N TRP A 49 39.07 -18.35 31.05
CA TRP A 49 38.63 -17.72 29.81
C TRP A 49 37.80 -18.67 28.94
N MET A 50 38.23 -19.92 28.75
CA MET A 50 37.45 -20.93 28.02
C MET A 50 36.07 -21.16 28.66
N THR A 51 36.03 -21.21 29.99
CA THR A 51 34.78 -21.39 30.76
C THR A 51 33.89 -20.16 30.65
N ASP A 52 34.43 -18.95 30.77
CA ASP A 52 33.70 -17.68 30.56
C ASP A 52 33.05 -17.62 29.17
N GLN A 53 33.73 -18.09 28.12
CA GLN A 53 33.13 -18.22 26.78
C GLN A 53 31.97 -19.24 26.73
N VAL A 54 32.05 -20.33 27.50
CA VAL A 54 30.95 -21.31 27.63
C VAL A 54 29.78 -20.71 28.41
N LEU A 55 30.05 -19.99 29.52
CA LEU A 55 29.02 -19.31 30.31
C LEU A 55 28.29 -18.25 29.47
N TYR A 56 29.02 -17.48 28.67
CA TYR A 56 28.44 -16.53 27.73
C TYR A 56 27.47 -17.21 26.75
N ARG A 57 27.83 -18.37 26.19
CA ARG A 57 26.96 -19.14 25.29
C ARG A 57 25.75 -19.74 26.02
N LEU A 58 25.96 -20.23 27.24
CA LEU A 58 24.90 -20.79 28.08
C LEU A 58 23.85 -19.73 28.43
N ASN A 59 24.27 -18.52 28.77
CA ASN A 59 23.38 -17.39 29.07
C ASN A 59 22.59 -16.89 27.84
N ARG A 60 22.96 -17.28 26.62
CA ARG A 60 22.16 -17.03 25.40
C ARG A 60 21.09 -18.09 25.12
N VAL A 61 21.11 -19.23 25.83
CA VAL A 61 20.15 -20.32 25.65
C VAL A 61 18.72 -19.91 26.02
N PRO A 62 18.45 -19.23 27.16
CA PRO A 62 17.10 -18.78 27.51
C PRO A 62 16.44 -17.94 26.41
N ASP A 63 17.15 -16.94 25.88
CA ASP A 63 16.65 -16.07 24.80
C ASP A 63 16.35 -16.86 23.52
N ARG A 64 17.25 -17.77 23.12
CA ARG A 64 17.06 -18.62 21.95
C ARG A 64 15.87 -19.55 22.14
N ASN A 65 15.71 -20.14 23.31
CA ASN A 65 14.58 -21.01 23.65
C ASN A 65 13.28 -20.22 23.63
N TYR A 66 13.26 -19.01 24.16
CA TYR A 66 12.08 -18.15 24.13
C TYR A 66 11.61 -17.89 22.69
N VAL A 67 12.52 -17.49 21.79
CA VAL A 67 12.20 -17.32 20.37
C VAL A 67 11.71 -18.62 19.73
N LYS A 68 12.31 -19.77 20.06
CA LYS A 68 11.86 -21.07 19.56
C LYS A 68 10.50 -21.50 20.12
N PHE A 69 10.17 -21.17 21.35
CA PHE A 69 8.84 -21.39 21.89
C PHE A 69 7.80 -20.53 21.16
N LEU A 70 8.12 -19.26 20.87
CA LEU A 70 7.27 -18.39 20.05
C LEU A 70 7.04 -18.98 18.64
N GLU A 71 8.09 -19.52 18.01
CA GLU A 71 7.95 -20.19 16.72
C GLU A 71 7.09 -21.46 16.81
N LEU A 72 7.29 -22.28 17.84
CA LEU A 72 6.53 -23.52 18.07
C LEU A 72 5.04 -23.28 18.30
N ILE A 73 4.68 -22.19 18.96
CA ILE A 73 3.27 -21.80 19.17
C ILE A 73 2.71 -21.00 17.98
N GLY A 74 3.45 -20.88 16.88
CA GLY A 74 2.98 -20.31 15.62
C GLY A 74 3.14 -18.79 15.50
N VAL A 75 3.86 -18.13 16.40
CA VAL A 75 4.17 -16.69 16.25
C VAL A 75 5.17 -16.53 15.11
N ARG A 76 4.71 -15.85 14.06
CA ARG A 76 5.53 -15.44 12.91
C ARG A 76 5.79 -13.94 12.99
N LEU A 77 6.93 -13.48 12.47
CA LEU A 77 7.18 -12.04 12.32
C LEU A 77 6.15 -11.45 11.35
N PHE A 78 5.84 -10.16 11.50
CA PHE A 78 5.12 -9.46 10.46
C PHE A 78 6.06 -9.07 9.31
N PRO A 79 5.68 -9.35 8.04
CA PRO A 79 6.46 -8.93 6.89
C PRO A 79 6.42 -7.40 6.73
N PRO A 80 7.37 -6.80 5.99
CA PRO A 80 7.31 -5.39 5.66
C PRO A 80 6.09 -5.08 4.78
N THR A 81 5.53 -3.89 4.95
CA THR A 81 4.54 -3.32 4.02
C THR A 81 5.21 -2.32 3.09
N ALA A 82 4.78 -2.27 1.83
CA ALA A 82 5.28 -1.26 0.88
C ALA A 82 4.44 0.01 0.95
N ALA A 83 5.12 1.16 0.87
CA ALA A 83 4.44 2.43 0.65
C ALA A 83 3.77 2.44 -0.72
N ARG A 84 2.58 3.04 -0.81
CA ARG A 84 1.78 3.19 -2.02
C ARG A 84 1.77 4.65 -2.44
N ALA A 85 1.77 4.89 -3.74
CA ALA A 85 1.72 6.22 -4.33
C ALA A 85 0.98 6.22 -5.66
N ALA A 86 0.13 7.22 -5.86
CA ALA A 86 -0.46 7.53 -7.15
C ALA A 86 0.55 8.34 -7.99
N ILE A 87 1.01 7.76 -9.10
CA ILE A 87 2.01 8.35 -9.99
C ILE A 87 1.33 8.83 -11.27
N THR A 88 1.38 10.14 -11.51
CA THR A 88 0.93 10.75 -12.76
C THR A 88 2.04 10.69 -13.80
N PHE A 89 1.75 10.08 -14.94
CA PHE A 89 2.56 10.07 -16.16
C PHE A 89 2.02 11.14 -17.11
N TRP A 90 2.81 12.17 -17.36
CA TRP A 90 2.49 13.25 -18.29
C TRP A 90 3.02 12.92 -19.68
N LEU A 91 2.17 13.10 -20.69
CA LEU A 91 2.55 12.95 -22.08
C LEU A 91 3.31 14.20 -22.56
N ALA A 92 4.17 14.04 -23.57
CA ALA A 92 4.83 15.15 -24.26
C ALA A 92 3.84 16.01 -25.07
N GLY A 93 2.69 15.42 -25.42
CA GLY A 93 1.56 16.06 -26.08
C GLY A 93 0.44 15.04 -26.30
N PRO A 94 -0.74 15.50 -26.77
CA PRO A 94 -1.87 14.62 -27.08
C PRO A 94 -1.46 13.56 -28.09
N GLN A 95 -1.89 12.31 -27.86
CA GLN A 95 -1.58 11.19 -28.74
C GLN A 95 -2.81 10.77 -29.55
N PRO A 96 -2.64 10.25 -30.77
CA PRO A 96 -3.75 9.75 -31.58
C PRO A 96 -4.22 8.36 -31.16
N ALA A 97 -3.43 7.64 -30.36
CA ALA A 97 -3.70 6.27 -29.90
C ALA A 97 -3.45 6.15 -28.39
N THR A 98 -4.08 5.15 -27.77
CA THR A 98 -3.92 4.84 -26.35
C THR A 98 -2.47 4.53 -26.01
N VAL A 99 -1.92 5.25 -25.03
CA VAL A 99 -0.59 4.96 -24.47
C VAL A 99 -0.77 4.08 -23.25
N HIS A 100 -0.16 2.90 -23.26
CA HIS A 100 -0.24 1.95 -22.14
C HIS A 100 0.96 2.07 -21.21
N ILE A 101 0.70 2.35 -19.94
CA ILE A 101 1.68 2.18 -18.87
C ILE A 101 1.42 0.82 -18.23
N ARG A 102 2.28 -0.15 -18.55
CA ARG A 102 2.13 -1.54 -18.09
C ARG A 102 2.40 -1.67 -16.59
N PRO A 103 1.80 -2.65 -15.91
CA PRO A 103 2.28 -3.06 -14.59
C PRO A 103 3.75 -3.50 -14.71
N GLY A 104 4.53 -3.28 -13.65
CA GLY A 104 5.98 -3.51 -13.67
C GLY A 104 6.81 -2.30 -14.13
N THR A 105 6.17 -1.21 -14.57
CA THR A 105 6.87 0.03 -14.92
C THR A 105 7.50 0.65 -13.68
N GLN A 106 8.80 0.95 -13.75
CA GLN A 106 9.56 1.50 -12.61
C GLN A 106 9.77 3.01 -12.70
N VAL A 107 9.43 3.70 -11.61
CA VAL A 107 9.75 5.11 -11.37
C VAL A 107 10.54 5.22 -10.06
N ALA A 108 11.19 6.35 -9.81
CA ALA A 108 11.95 6.53 -8.58
C ALA A 108 12.05 7.98 -8.14
N THR A 109 12.52 8.15 -6.90
CA THR A 109 13.04 9.43 -6.44
C THR A 109 14.34 9.80 -7.17
N LEU A 110 14.68 11.09 -7.14
CA LEU A 110 15.99 11.54 -7.56
C LEU A 110 17.07 10.90 -6.67
N ARG A 111 18.14 10.39 -7.29
CA ARG A 111 19.35 9.98 -6.58
C ARG A 111 20.11 11.23 -6.15
N THR A 112 20.56 11.29 -4.91
CA THR A 112 21.49 12.32 -4.42
C THR A 112 22.84 11.68 -4.11
N ASP A 113 23.83 12.48 -3.71
CA ASP A 113 25.13 11.96 -3.29
C ASP A 113 25.03 11.16 -1.97
N THR A 114 24.03 11.49 -1.13
CA THR A 114 23.79 10.88 0.18
C THR A 114 22.80 9.73 0.13
N ASP A 115 21.81 9.79 -0.77
CA ASP A 115 20.66 8.89 -0.77
C ASP A 115 20.51 8.15 -2.10
N GLU A 116 20.34 6.84 -2.01
CA GLU A 116 19.99 6.01 -3.15
C GLU A 116 18.57 6.34 -3.65
N ALA A 117 18.36 6.19 -4.95
CA ALA A 117 17.04 6.36 -5.54
C ALA A 117 16.07 5.27 -5.03
N ILE A 118 14.97 5.69 -4.42
CA ILE A 118 13.92 4.82 -3.92
C ILE A 118 12.99 4.49 -5.09
N ALA A 119 12.94 3.23 -5.49
CA ALA A 119 12.15 2.77 -6.63
C ALA A 119 10.71 2.42 -6.26
N PHE A 120 9.79 2.68 -7.18
CA PHE A 120 8.38 2.31 -7.12
C PHE A 120 8.01 1.60 -8.41
N THR A 121 7.17 0.58 -8.29
CA THR A 121 6.70 -0.22 -9.43
C THR A 121 5.19 -0.09 -9.57
N THR A 122 4.71 0.17 -10.79
CA THR A 122 3.27 0.19 -11.09
C THR A 122 2.67 -1.20 -10.94
N VAL A 123 1.49 -1.30 -10.32
CA VAL A 123 0.83 -2.60 -10.05
C VAL A 123 -0.35 -2.90 -10.99
N GLY A 124 -0.94 -1.88 -11.60
CA GLY A 124 -2.03 -2.02 -12.56
C GLY A 124 -1.65 -1.50 -13.94
N ASP A 125 -2.33 -1.99 -14.97
CA ASP A 125 -2.27 -1.38 -16.29
C ASP A 125 -3.00 -0.04 -16.27
N LEU A 126 -2.40 0.98 -16.87
CA LEU A 126 -3.00 2.29 -17.07
C LEU A 126 -3.07 2.58 -18.58
N PRO A 127 -4.27 2.47 -19.18
CA PRO A 127 -4.51 2.98 -20.53
C PRO A 127 -4.75 4.50 -20.47
N ILE A 128 -3.85 5.28 -21.05
CA ILE A 128 -4.05 6.72 -21.26
C ILE A 128 -4.83 6.90 -22.56
N VAL A 129 -6.16 6.91 -22.45
CA VAL A 129 -7.08 6.95 -23.59
C VAL A 129 -7.11 8.36 -24.19
N PRO A 130 -6.87 8.53 -25.51
CA PRO A 130 -6.98 9.84 -26.14
C PRO A 130 -8.44 10.24 -26.22
N THR A 131 -8.74 11.46 -25.76
CA THR A 131 -10.07 12.04 -25.85
C THR A 131 -10.03 13.38 -26.57
N SER A 132 -11.16 13.75 -27.16
CA SER A 132 -11.41 15.08 -27.71
C SER A 132 -12.76 15.60 -27.23
N LEU A 133 -13.01 16.90 -27.36
CA LEU A 133 -14.35 17.45 -27.14
C LEU A 133 -15.30 16.92 -28.22
N SER A 134 -16.45 16.35 -27.82
CA SER A 134 -17.52 15.92 -28.73
C SER A 134 -18.78 16.76 -28.58
N PHE A 135 -19.10 17.19 -27.35
CA PHE A 135 -20.32 17.93 -27.05
C PHE A 135 -20.10 18.95 -25.95
N LEU A 136 -20.81 20.06 -26.02
CA LEU A 136 -20.77 21.10 -24.99
C LEU A 136 -22.16 21.63 -24.74
N ALA A 137 -22.55 21.69 -23.48
CA ALA A 137 -23.85 22.21 -23.09
C ALA A 137 -23.85 22.86 -21.71
N SER A 138 -24.91 23.57 -21.37
CA SER A 138 -25.14 24.04 -20.00
C SER A 138 -26.56 23.69 -19.51
N SER A 139 -26.69 23.55 -18.20
CA SER A 139 -27.96 23.31 -17.51
C SER A 139 -28.09 24.32 -16.38
N LEU A 140 -29.25 24.94 -16.23
CA LEU A 140 -29.49 25.88 -15.13
C LEU A 140 -29.96 25.14 -13.87
N ALA A 141 -29.74 25.76 -12.72
CA ALA A 141 -30.17 25.24 -11.42
C ALA A 141 -31.69 24.93 -11.40
N GLY A 142 -32.04 23.67 -11.14
CA GLY A 142 -33.43 23.20 -11.07
C GLY A 142 -34.09 22.92 -12.43
N GLU A 143 -33.42 23.18 -13.55
CA GLU A 143 -33.91 22.84 -14.89
C GLU A 143 -33.43 21.44 -15.30
N LYS A 144 -34.30 20.68 -15.97
CA LYS A 144 -33.93 19.39 -16.61
C LYS A 144 -33.49 19.56 -18.05
N GLU A 145 -33.80 20.71 -18.65
CA GLU A 145 -33.39 21.03 -20.01
C GLU A 145 -31.92 21.41 -20.05
N VAL A 146 -31.24 20.89 -21.07
CA VAL A 146 -29.83 21.13 -21.32
C VAL A 146 -29.74 21.94 -22.61
N ARG A 147 -29.05 23.08 -22.56
CA ARG A 147 -28.85 23.97 -23.71
C ARG A 147 -27.57 23.56 -24.42
N ASP A 148 -27.71 23.06 -25.64
CA ASP A 148 -26.59 22.69 -26.50
C ASP A 148 -25.87 23.93 -27.04
N HIS A 149 -24.55 23.96 -26.88
CA HIS A 149 -23.66 25.03 -27.37
C HIS A 149 -22.69 24.54 -28.45
N THR A 150 -22.83 23.29 -28.91
CA THR A 150 -21.88 22.66 -29.84
C THR A 150 -21.81 23.40 -31.18
N GLU A 151 -22.95 23.81 -31.73
CA GLU A 151 -22.97 24.62 -32.97
C GLU A 151 -22.40 26.02 -32.76
N ALA A 152 -22.72 26.68 -31.64
CA ALA A 152 -22.17 27.99 -31.29
C ALA A 152 -20.64 27.93 -31.16
N LEU A 153 -20.11 26.86 -30.58
CA LEU A 153 -18.68 26.61 -30.45
C LEU A 153 -18.00 26.44 -31.82
N LEU A 154 -18.60 25.67 -32.72
CA LEU A 154 -18.11 25.48 -34.09
C LEU A 154 -18.11 26.79 -34.88
N ALA A 155 -19.14 27.62 -34.69
CA ALA A 155 -19.25 28.96 -35.27
C ALA A 155 -18.36 30.01 -34.58
N LYS A 156 -17.72 29.68 -33.45
CA LYS A 156 -16.93 30.60 -32.59
C LYS A 156 -17.75 31.79 -32.08
N THR A 157 -19.03 31.55 -31.81
CA THR A 157 -19.96 32.52 -31.22
C THR A 157 -19.92 32.39 -29.71
N SER A 158 -19.75 33.51 -29.00
CA SER A 158 -19.70 33.52 -27.54
C SER A 158 -21.08 33.18 -26.93
N PHE A 159 -21.09 32.37 -25.88
CA PHE A 159 -22.28 32.03 -25.10
C PHE A 159 -21.98 32.06 -23.60
N TYR A 160 -23.01 32.24 -22.77
CA TYR A 160 -22.86 32.19 -21.32
C TYR A 160 -22.63 30.76 -20.83
N CYS A 161 -21.60 30.57 -20.01
CA CYS A 161 -21.27 29.29 -19.40
C CYS A 161 -22.38 28.80 -18.46
N PHE A 162 -22.96 29.73 -17.69
CA PHE A 162 -24.02 29.48 -16.71
C PHE A 162 -25.21 30.42 -16.95
N ASN A 163 -26.07 30.61 -15.95
CA ASN A 163 -27.05 31.69 -15.99
C ASN A 163 -26.35 33.06 -16.05
N LYS A 164 -27.05 34.12 -16.51
CA LYS A 164 -26.49 35.49 -16.64
C LYS A 164 -25.84 35.98 -15.35
N VAL A 165 -26.44 35.63 -14.21
CA VAL A 165 -25.83 35.68 -12.88
C VAL A 165 -25.78 34.24 -12.37
N PRO A 166 -24.59 33.62 -12.27
CA PRO A 166 -24.47 32.21 -11.89
C PRO A 166 -25.14 31.91 -10.54
N LYS A 167 -25.96 30.86 -10.51
CA LYS A 167 -26.61 30.36 -9.31
C LYS A 167 -25.97 29.04 -8.86
N PRO A 168 -26.01 28.71 -7.57
CA PRO A 168 -25.63 27.38 -7.12
C PRO A 168 -26.38 26.31 -7.92
N ASP A 169 -25.65 25.27 -8.33
CA ASP A 169 -26.10 24.17 -9.19
C ASP A 169 -26.36 24.52 -10.66
N ASP A 170 -25.97 25.70 -11.13
CA ASP A 170 -25.74 25.89 -12.58
C ASP A 170 -24.57 25.01 -13.02
N MET A 171 -24.69 24.40 -14.21
CA MET A 171 -23.73 23.41 -14.70
C MET A 171 -23.29 23.68 -16.13
N LEU A 172 -21.98 23.54 -16.38
CA LEU A 172 -21.41 23.36 -17.71
C LEU A 172 -21.11 21.87 -17.90
N LEU A 173 -21.66 21.26 -18.95
CA LEU A 173 -21.48 19.86 -19.31
C LEU A 173 -20.49 19.77 -20.48
N VAL A 174 -19.39 19.05 -20.27
CA VAL A 174 -18.34 18.80 -21.26
C VAL A 174 -18.38 17.32 -21.64
N GLY A 175 -18.85 17.02 -22.85
CA GLY A 175 -18.86 15.68 -23.40
C GLY A 175 -17.54 15.37 -24.10
N LEU A 176 -16.81 14.38 -23.60
CA LEU A 176 -15.63 13.83 -24.24
C LEU A 176 -16.02 12.74 -25.26
N SER A 177 -15.22 12.57 -26.30
CA SER A 177 -15.39 11.55 -27.34
C SER A 177 -15.46 10.11 -26.79
N ASP A 178 -14.80 9.85 -25.66
CA ASP A 178 -14.90 8.59 -24.92
C ASP A 178 -14.63 8.81 -23.43
N ALA A 179 -14.83 7.77 -22.62
CA ALA A 179 -14.43 7.79 -21.22
C ALA A 179 -12.90 7.86 -21.06
N ALA A 180 -12.44 8.61 -20.06
CA ALA A 180 -11.04 8.83 -19.74
C ALA A 180 -10.70 8.40 -18.29
N PRO A 181 -10.90 7.12 -17.92
CA PRO A 181 -10.67 6.65 -16.55
C PRO A 181 -9.20 6.84 -16.16
N SER A 182 -8.95 7.34 -14.95
CA SER A 182 -7.61 7.61 -14.42
C SER A 182 -6.76 8.57 -15.26
N CYS A 183 -7.33 9.29 -16.22
CA CYS A 183 -6.61 10.18 -17.11
C CYS A 183 -6.54 11.61 -16.56
N ALA A 184 -5.50 12.35 -16.98
CA ALA A 184 -5.43 13.79 -16.84
C ALA A 184 -5.92 14.44 -18.14
N VAL A 185 -7.04 15.16 -18.07
CA VAL A 185 -7.68 15.82 -19.22
C VAL A 185 -7.45 17.32 -19.12
N ASN A 186 -6.95 17.92 -20.20
CA ASN A 186 -6.82 19.36 -20.34
C ASN A 186 -8.05 19.90 -21.07
N LEU A 187 -8.72 20.87 -20.45
CA LEU A 187 -9.78 21.68 -21.01
C LEU A 187 -9.22 23.07 -21.31
N ARG A 188 -8.97 23.36 -22.57
CA ARG A 188 -8.46 24.65 -23.03
C ARG A 188 -9.60 25.57 -23.42
N PHE A 189 -9.79 26.61 -22.62
CA PHE A 189 -10.84 27.60 -22.77
C PHE A 189 -10.36 28.83 -23.55
N LYS A 190 -11.28 29.37 -24.35
CA LYS A 190 -11.23 30.71 -24.94
C LYS A 190 -12.41 31.49 -24.39
N CYS A 191 -12.13 32.49 -23.56
CA CYS A 191 -13.15 33.24 -22.82
C CYS A 191 -12.97 34.74 -23.03
N ASP A 192 -14.09 35.47 -23.03
CA ASP A 192 -14.07 36.92 -22.96
C ASP A 192 -14.10 37.33 -21.47
N ILE A 193 -13.34 38.38 -21.11
CA ILE A 193 -13.21 38.83 -19.70
C ILE A 193 -14.47 39.62 -19.30
N GLU A 194 -15.54 38.89 -18.98
CA GLU A 194 -16.82 39.50 -18.57
C GLU A 194 -17.30 39.03 -17.19
N GLY A 195 -16.77 37.94 -16.62
CA GLY A 195 -17.11 37.53 -15.27
C GLY A 195 -16.39 38.39 -14.22
N VAL A 196 -17.15 39.26 -13.57
CA VAL A 196 -16.66 40.18 -12.54
C VAL A 196 -17.02 39.64 -11.15
N GLY A 197 -16.12 39.76 -10.18
CA GLY A 197 -16.42 39.59 -8.75
C GLY A 197 -16.00 38.28 -8.09
N VAL A 198 -15.52 37.28 -8.84
CA VAL A 198 -15.00 36.03 -8.29
C VAL A 198 -13.49 36.14 -7.98
N ASP A 199 -13.02 35.41 -6.96
CA ASP A 199 -11.59 35.21 -6.72
C ASP A 199 -11.02 34.21 -7.75
N PRO A 200 -10.08 34.62 -8.62
CA PRO A 200 -9.47 33.73 -9.61
C PRO A 200 -8.75 32.52 -9.03
N GLU A 201 -8.24 32.60 -7.81
CA GLU A 201 -7.50 31.52 -7.15
C GLU A 201 -8.43 30.57 -6.37
N ASN A 202 -9.68 30.99 -6.12
CA ASN A 202 -10.67 30.20 -5.39
C ASN A 202 -12.10 30.39 -5.95
N PRO A 203 -12.34 30.03 -7.23
CA PRO A 203 -13.67 30.12 -7.81
C PRO A 203 -14.62 29.11 -7.17
N PRO A 204 -15.91 29.44 -6.96
CA PRO A 204 -16.90 28.52 -6.39
C PRO A 204 -17.37 27.51 -7.44
N LEU A 205 -16.44 26.72 -7.98
CA LEU A 205 -16.67 25.70 -9.00
C LEU A 205 -16.19 24.33 -8.49
N LEU A 206 -17.04 23.32 -8.65
CA LEU A 206 -16.66 21.93 -8.47
C LEU A 206 -16.66 21.23 -9.82
N TRP A 207 -15.54 20.60 -10.15
CA TRP A 207 -15.44 19.72 -11.30
C TRP A 207 -15.79 18.29 -10.92
N GLU A 208 -16.63 17.64 -11.71
CA GLU A 208 -17.10 16.28 -11.48
C GLU A 208 -17.08 15.47 -12.79
N ALA A 209 -16.94 14.15 -12.69
CA ALA A 209 -17.00 13.20 -13.78
C ALA A 209 -18.07 12.14 -13.50
N TRP A 210 -18.73 11.64 -14.54
CA TRP A 210 -19.72 10.58 -14.38
C TRP A 210 -19.08 9.21 -14.16
N ASP A 211 -19.35 8.56 -13.03
CA ASP A 211 -18.72 7.26 -12.67
C ASP A 211 -19.56 6.03 -13.02
N GLY A 212 -20.73 6.22 -13.63
CA GLY A 212 -21.69 5.15 -13.96
C GLY A 212 -22.90 5.13 -13.05
N TYR A 213 -22.79 5.68 -11.84
CA TYR A 213 -23.85 5.73 -10.84
C TYR A 213 -24.15 7.16 -10.39
N ALA A 214 -23.11 7.94 -10.14
CA ALA A 214 -23.15 9.31 -9.65
C ALA A 214 -22.08 10.20 -10.30
N TRP A 215 -22.12 11.47 -9.93
CA TRP A 215 -21.08 12.43 -10.27
C TRP A 215 -20.01 12.40 -9.19
N ALA A 216 -18.81 11.96 -9.56
CA ALA A 216 -17.65 11.88 -8.68
C ALA A 216 -16.76 13.12 -8.86
N PRO A 217 -16.23 13.72 -7.78
CA PRO A 217 -15.38 14.90 -7.88
C PRO A 217 -14.07 14.62 -8.61
N CYS A 218 -13.65 15.55 -9.46
CA CYS A 218 -12.35 15.58 -10.11
C CYS A 218 -11.38 16.44 -9.30
N GLU A 219 -10.13 16.01 -9.17
CA GLU A 219 -9.09 16.87 -8.61
C GLU A 219 -8.61 17.85 -9.70
N VAL A 220 -8.64 19.14 -9.39
CA VAL A 220 -8.14 20.19 -10.28
C VAL A 220 -6.63 20.32 -10.06
N ASP A 221 -5.83 19.92 -11.06
CA ASP A 221 -4.36 20.04 -11.03
C ASP A 221 -3.93 21.51 -11.17
N ARG A 222 -4.61 22.23 -12.05
CA ARG A 222 -4.38 23.65 -12.33
C ARG A 222 -5.62 24.26 -13.00
N ASP A 223 -5.96 25.48 -12.60
CA ASP A 223 -6.89 26.34 -13.33
C ASP A 223 -6.17 27.65 -13.73
N GLY A 224 -5.89 27.81 -15.02
CA GLY A 224 -5.31 29.04 -15.58
C GLY A 224 -6.35 30.06 -16.04
N THR A 225 -7.63 29.74 -15.95
CA THR A 225 -8.74 30.55 -16.46
C THR A 225 -9.28 31.56 -15.43
N GLY A 226 -8.87 31.42 -14.16
CA GLY A 226 -9.31 32.29 -13.08
C GLY A 226 -10.82 32.24 -12.85
N GLY A 227 -11.40 31.02 -12.81
CA GLY A 227 -12.85 30.83 -12.77
C GLY A 227 -13.52 31.05 -14.13
N LEU A 228 -12.92 30.53 -15.21
CA LEU A 228 -13.41 30.64 -16.58
C LEU A 228 -13.49 32.07 -17.14
N ASN A 229 -12.81 33.04 -16.51
CA ASN A 229 -12.89 34.47 -16.85
C ASN A 229 -11.85 34.94 -17.87
N ARG A 230 -10.85 34.13 -18.19
CA ARG A 230 -9.85 34.43 -19.22
C ARG A 230 -9.44 33.16 -19.94
N ASP A 231 -8.85 33.35 -21.11
CA ASP A 231 -8.15 32.29 -21.83
C ASP A 231 -7.19 31.54 -20.90
N GLY A 232 -7.30 30.21 -20.90
CA GLY A 232 -6.48 29.37 -20.04
C GLY A 232 -6.83 27.90 -20.16
N ASP A 233 -6.05 27.08 -19.46
CA ASP A 233 -6.24 25.64 -19.40
C ASP A 233 -6.74 25.27 -17.98
N VAL A 234 -7.74 24.40 -17.91
CA VAL A 234 -8.13 23.68 -16.69
C VAL A 234 -7.69 22.24 -16.86
N VAL A 235 -6.85 21.75 -15.96
CA VAL A 235 -6.36 20.36 -15.99
C VAL A 235 -7.02 19.56 -14.87
N LEU A 236 -7.73 18.50 -15.24
CA LEU A 236 -8.50 17.66 -14.34
C LEU A 236 -7.93 16.25 -14.27
N HIS A 237 -7.75 15.73 -13.05
CA HIS A 237 -7.54 14.30 -12.83
C HIS A 237 -8.88 13.60 -12.72
N VAL A 238 -9.19 12.80 -13.73
CA VAL A 238 -10.46 12.10 -13.87
C VAL A 238 -10.43 10.80 -13.05
N PRO A 239 -11.48 10.49 -12.27
CA PRO A 239 -11.56 9.28 -11.46
C PRO A 239 -11.39 7.99 -12.28
N LYS A 240 -10.86 6.94 -11.63
CA LYS A 240 -10.70 5.59 -12.22
C LYS A 240 -12.03 4.99 -12.71
N SER A 241 -13.13 5.34 -12.08
CA SER A 241 -14.48 4.84 -12.38
C SER A 241 -15.17 5.58 -13.53
N HIS A 242 -14.56 6.63 -14.09
CA HIS A 242 -15.20 7.41 -15.15
C HIS A 242 -15.57 6.53 -16.34
N THR A 243 -16.85 6.62 -16.74
CA THR A 243 -17.43 5.80 -17.80
C THR A 243 -18.34 6.65 -18.68
N VAL A 244 -18.70 6.10 -19.84
CA VAL A 244 -19.60 6.77 -20.77
C VAL A 244 -21.03 6.77 -20.25
N SER A 245 -21.77 7.83 -20.56
CA SER A 245 -23.21 7.91 -20.32
C SER A 245 -23.91 8.63 -21.46
N VAL A 246 -25.24 8.51 -21.48
CA VAL A 246 -26.08 9.17 -22.47
C VAL A 246 -26.86 10.29 -21.78
N ILE A 247 -26.57 11.54 -22.15
CA ILE A 247 -27.33 12.73 -21.72
C ILE A 247 -27.88 13.37 -22.99
N GLN A 248 -29.20 13.64 -23.02
CA GLN A 248 -29.88 14.21 -24.20
C GLN A 248 -29.57 13.47 -25.52
N GLN A 249 -29.61 12.13 -25.50
CA GLN A 249 -29.30 11.28 -26.65
C GLN A 249 -27.84 11.34 -27.13
N GLN A 250 -26.95 12.05 -26.43
CA GLN A 250 -25.53 12.13 -26.75
C GLN A 250 -24.72 11.17 -25.86
N ARG A 251 -24.05 10.20 -26.48
CA ARG A 251 -23.10 9.30 -25.79
C ARG A 251 -21.75 9.99 -25.67
N ALA A 252 -21.29 10.24 -24.45
CA ALA A 252 -19.99 10.85 -24.19
C ALA A 252 -19.42 10.41 -22.83
N GLY A 253 -18.11 10.62 -22.64
CA GLY A 253 -17.50 10.64 -21.31
C GLY A 253 -17.76 12.00 -20.67
N TRP A 254 -18.69 12.09 -19.74
CA TRP A 254 -19.18 13.38 -19.26
C TRP A 254 -18.36 13.92 -18.09
N LEU A 255 -17.83 15.12 -18.28
CA LEU A 255 -17.35 15.98 -17.21
C LEU A 255 -18.34 17.13 -17.00
N ARG A 256 -18.38 17.69 -15.80
CA ARG A 256 -19.14 18.91 -15.54
C ARG A 256 -18.44 19.85 -14.58
N ALA A 257 -18.61 21.15 -14.81
CA ALA A 257 -18.36 22.17 -13.80
C ALA A 257 -19.70 22.57 -13.18
N ARG A 258 -19.80 22.51 -11.86
CA ARG A 258 -20.99 22.90 -11.10
C ARG A 258 -20.68 24.09 -10.20
N VAL A 259 -21.52 25.11 -10.26
CA VAL A 259 -21.41 26.27 -9.38
C VAL A 259 -21.79 25.88 -7.97
N LEU A 260 -20.90 26.10 -7.01
CA LEU A 260 -21.14 25.83 -5.60
C LEU A 260 -21.88 26.98 -4.94
N LYS A 261 -22.56 26.66 -3.84
CA LYS A 261 -22.97 27.69 -2.90
C LYS A 261 -21.71 28.31 -2.29
N PRO A 262 -21.55 29.65 -2.34
CA PRO A 262 -20.36 30.30 -1.81
C PRO A 262 -20.25 30.10 -0.30
N GLU A 263 -19.01 30.01 0.17
CA GLU A 263 -18.70 30.08 1.60
C GLU A 263 -18.93 31.50 2.14
N VAL A 264 -18.96 31.64 3.47
CA VAL A 264 -19.06 32.95 4.13
C VAL A 264 -17.86 33.79 3.69
N ASP A 265 -18.13 35.01 3.21
CA ASP A 265 -17.14 35.97 2.70
C ASP A 265 -16.39 35.55 1.41
N GLN A 266 -16.81 34.48 0.72
CA GLN A 266 -16.24 34.13 -0.60
C GLN A 266 -16.82 35.03 -1.71
N PRO A 267 -15.98 35.74 -2.49
CA PRO A 267 -16.45 36.51 -3.65
C PRO A 267 -17.06 35.61 -4.73
N THR A 268 -18.15 36.07 -5.36
CA THR A 268 -18.92 35.28 -6.35
C THR A 268 -19.03 35.96 -7.70
N TYR A 269 -19.45 35.18 -8.70
CA TYR A 269 -19.77 35.71 -10.01
C TYR A 269 -20.93 36.71 -9.94
N SER A 270 -20.66 37.97 -10.27
CA SER A 270 -21.71 38.98 -10.51
C SER A 270 -22.23 38.94 -11.95
N ALA A 271 -21.48 38.32 -12.87
CA ALA A 271 -21.85 38.05 -14.25
C ALA A 271 -21.27 36.69 -14.70
N SER A 272 -21.98 36.00 -15.59
CA SER A 272 -21.55 34.71 -16.13
C SER A 272 -20.30 34.85 -17.00
N PRO A 273 -19.31 33.94 -16.87
CA PRO A 273 -18.25 33.83 -17.85
C PRO A 273 -18.81 33.49 -19.24
N THR A 274 -18.23 34.08 -20.27
CA THR A 274 -18.58 33.81 -21.67
C THR A 274 -17.51 32.98 -22.33
N ILE A 275 -17.93 31.86 -22.94
CA ILE A 275 -17.05 30.94 -23.64
C ILE A 275 -17.23 31.16 -25.14
N LYS A 276 -16.11 31.35 -25.84
CA LYS A 276 -16.04 31.47 -27.30
C LYS A 276 -15.45 30.23 -27.96
N GLY A 277 -14.68 29.45 -27.20
CA GLY A 277 -14.02 28.25 -27.68
C GLY A 277 -13.62 27.33 -26.53
N LEU A 278 -13.68 26.04 -26.79
CA LEU A 278 -13.27 24.99 -25.87
C LEU A 278 -12.69 23.85 -26.68
N SER A 279 -11.56 23.33 -26.23
CA SER A 279 -11.04 22.05 -26.70
C SER A 279 -10.68 21.19 -25.50
N ALA A 280 -10.90 19.89 -25.60
CA ALA A 280 -10.54 18.93 -24.58
C ALA A 280 -9.55 17.93 -25.18
N PHE A 281 -8.53 17.53 -24.43
CA PHE A 281 -7.62 16.46 -24.84
C PHE A 281 -6.91 15.83 -23.65
N THR A 282 -6.64 14.54 -23.74
CA THR A 282 -5.88 13.79 -22.72
C THR A 282 -4.39 14.16 -22.79
N ILE A 283 -3.79 14.47 -21.63
CA ILE A 283 -2.38 14.86 -21.50
C ILE A 283 -1.59 13.98 -20.53
N GLY A 284 -2.21 12.98 -19.93
CA GLY A 284 -1.56 12.06 -19.01
C GLY A 284 -2.52 11.09 -18.35
N GLY A 285 -2.01 10.32 -17.39
CA GLY A 285 -2.82 9.46 -16.55
C GLY A 285 -2.11 9.09 -15.26
N THR A 286 -2.87 8.61 -14.29
CA THR A 286 -2.37 8.29 -12.94
C THR A 286 -2.51 6.79 -12.67
N ALA A 287 -1.39 6.13 -12.36
CA ALA A 287 -1.33 4.73 -11.99
C ALA A 287 -0.94 4.57 -10.53
N GLU A 288 -1.47 3.54 -9.89
CA GLU A 288 -1.01 3.10 -8.57
C GLU A 288 0.37 2.43 -8.69
N ALA A 289 1.28 2.84 -7.82
CA ALA A 289 2.60 2.25 -7.69
C ALA A 289 2.92 1.95 -6.22
N VAL A 290 3.78 0.95 -6.00
CA VAL A 290 4.22 0.52 -4.67
C VAL A 290 5.73 0.57 -4.57
N ASN A 291 6.27 0.92 -3.39
CA ASN A 291 7.69 0.87 -3.09
C ASN A 291 8.16 -0.58 -2.93
N ALA A 292 8.21 -1.29 -4.05
CA ALA A 292 8.72 -2.65 -4.11
C ALA A 292 9.28 -2.91 -5.51
N GLU A 293 10.28 -3.79 -5.56
CA GLU A 293 10.84 -4.28 -6.81
C GLU A 293 10.01 -5.48 -7.28
N LEU A 294 9.62 -5.49 -8.56
CA LEU A 294 8.97 -6.63 -9.18
C LEU A 294 10.01 -7.66 -9.60
N VAL A 295 9.85 -8.89 -9.10
CA VAL A 295 10.61 -10.07 -9.52
C VAL A 295 9.71 -10.94 -10.36
N GLU A 296 10.15 -11.28 -11.57
CA GLU A 296 9.39 -12.09 -12.52
C GLU A 296 10.08 -13.42 -12.81
N ASN A 297 9.27 -14.46 -13.06
CA ASN A 297 9.68 -15.77 -13.53
C ASN A 297 10.79 -16.42 -12.68
N GLU A 298 10.75 -16.27 -11.35
CA GLU A 298 11.75 -16.86 -10.47
C GLU A 298 11.54 -18.37 -10.37
N LEU A 299 12.50 -19.14 -10.89
CA LEU A 299 12.51 -20.60 -10.78
C LEU A 299 12.85 -21.04 -9.34
N LEU A 300 11.95 -21.81 -8.74
CA LEU A 300 12.06 -22.32 -7.37
C LEU A 300 12.81 -23.65 -7.29
N GLY A 301 12.49 -24.58 -8.20
CA GLY A 301 13.01 -25.94 -8.14
C GLY A 301 12.18 -26.94 -8.93
N VAL A 302 12.34 -28.22 -8.59
CA VAL A 302 11.67 -29.36 -9.22
C VAL A 302 10.95 -30.15 -8.14
N SER A 303 9.71 -30.56 -8.42
CA SER A 303 8.89 -31.38 -7.53
C SER A 303 9.42 -32.82 -7.45
N GLU A 304 9.43 -33.37 -6.25
CA GLU A 304 9.69 -34.79 -6.00
C GLU A 304 8.43 -35.66 -6.13
N GLY A 305 7.26 -35.06 -6.31
CA GLY A 305 5.98 -35.77 -6.42
C GLY A 305 5.36 -36.18 -5.08
N VAL A 306 5.77 -35.54 -3.97
CA VAL A 306 5.30 -35.84 -2.61
C VAL A 306 4.55 -34.63 -2.01
N PRO A 307 3.57 -34.84 -1.11
CA PRO A 307 2.87 -33.74 -0.46
C PRO A 307 3.77 -32.99 0.54
N GLY A 308 3.39 -31.75 0.89
CA GLY A 308 4.06 -30.95 1.92
C GLY A 308 5.44 -30.40 1.54
N GLN A 309 5.78 -30.39 0.24
CA GLN A 309 7.05 -29.85 -0.24
C GLN A 309 7.16 -28.34 0.03
N ARG A 310 8.41 -27.88 0.23
CA ARG A 310 8.75 -26.48 0.50
C ARG A 310 9.85 -26.02 -0.44
N PHE A 311 9.70 -24.81 -0.95
CA PHE A 311 10.68 -24.15 -1.81
C PHE A 311 11.02 -22.76 -1.29
N SER A 312 12.26 -22.32 -1.48
CA SER A 312 12.71 -21.00 -1.01
C SER A 312 12.91 -20.04 -2.17
N LEU A 313 12.43 -18.81 -2.00
CA LEU A 313 12.74 -17.68 -2.85
C LEU A 313 14.17 -17.21 -2.61
N LYS A 314 14.82 -16.77 -3.68
CA LYS A 314 16.16 -16.17 -3.67
C LYS A 314 16.12 -14.71 -3.21
N ARG A 315 15.06 -13.97 -3.57
CA ARG A 315 14.90 -12.56 -3.23
C ARG A 315 13.88 -12.38 -2.11
N ARG A 316 14.27 -11.63 -1.07
CA ARG A 316 13.50 -11.36 0.16
C ARG A 316 13.94 -10.02 0.77
N PRO A 317 13.13 -9.38 1.64
CA PRO A 317 11.80 -9.79 2.11
C PRO A 317 10.71 -9.63 1.04
N VAL A 318 9.66 -10.45 1.09
CA VAL A 318 8.51 -10.35 0.19
C VAL A 318 7.51 -9.33 0.75
N VAL A 319 6.97 -8.49 -0.13
CA VAL A 319 5.93 -7.52 0.19
C VAL A 319 4.55 -8.16 -0.05
N PRO A 320 3.69 -8.29 0.98
CA PRO A 320 2.32 -8.77 0.79
C PRO A 320 1.43 -7.77 0.05
N GLY A 321 0.45 -8.29 -0.72
CA GLY A 321 -0.74 -7.51 -1.13
C GLY A 321 -0.60 -6.50 -2.28
N GLY A 322 0.54 -6.40 -2.97
CA GLY A 322 0.66 -5.54 -4.17
C GLY A 322 0.14 -6.22 -5.45
N SER A 323 0.30 -7.53 -5.55
CA SER A 323 -0.24 -8.45 -6.55
C SER A 323 -0.11 -9.86 -5.97
N SER A 324 -1.16 -10.67 -5.93
CA SER A 324 -1.05 -12.04 -5.42
C SER A 324 0.07 -12.76 -6.16
N ALA A 325 0.99 -13.36 -5.41
CA ALA A 325 2.02 -14.19 -6.03
C ALA A 325 1.31 -15.31 -6.79
N VAL A 326 1.73 -15.58 -8.02
CA VAL A 326 1.19 -16.68 -8.81
C VAL A 326 2.28 -17.74 -8.92
N LEU A 327 2.06 -18.88 -8.29
CA LEU A 327 2.90 -20.06 -8.48
C LEU A 327 2.48 -20.74 -9.77
N GLU A 328 3.46 -21.09 -10.59
CA GLU A 328 3.26 -21.87 -11.80
C GLU A 328 4.06 -23.16 -11.70
N VAL A 329 3.39 -24.26 -12.03
CA VAL A 329 3.96 -25.60 -12.07
C VAL A 329 3.92 -26.10 -13.51
N SER A 330 5.05 -26.59 -14.01
CA SER A 330 5.12 -27.10 -15.38
C SER A 330 4.36 -28.41 -15.50
N ASP A 331 3.65 -28.56 -16.60
CA ASP A 331 2.92 -29.76 -17.02
C ASP A 331 3.19 -30.04 -18.51
N ILE A 332 2.64 -31.14 -19.04
CA ILE A 332 2.81 -31.60 -20.42
C ILE A 332 2.32 -30.53 -21.42
N ASP A 333 1.22 -29.85 -21.10
CA ASP A 333 0.57 -28.86 -21.95
C ASP A 333 1.00 -27.40 -21.67
N GLY A 334 1.94 -27.18 -20.73
CA GLY A 334 2.43 -25.85 -20.37
C GLY A 334 2.45 -25.58 -18.86
N TRP A 335 2.38 -24.31 -18.48
CA TRP A 335 2.40 -23.91 -17.07
C TRP A 335 0.99 -23.87 -16.49
N GLN A 336 0.78 -24.59 -15.39
CA GLN A 336 -0.46 -24.54 -14.62
C GLN A 336 -0.34 -23.52 -13.50
N GLU A 337 -1.31 -22.62 -13.39
CA GLU A 337 -1.41 -21.65 -12.29
C GLU A 337 -1.92 -22.31 -11.01
N TRP A 338 -1.33 -21.89 -9.89
CA TRP A 338 -1.69 -22.26 -8.54
C TRP A 338 -2.08 -20.99 -7.78
N LYS A 339 -3.15 -21.08 -7.00
CA LYS A 339 -3.73 -19.97 -6.24
C LYS A 339 -3.12 -19.89 -4.86
N GLN A 340 -2.74 -18.68 -4.45
CA GLN A 340 -2.28 -18.42 -3.09
C GLN A 340 -3.46 -18.47 -2.12
N VAL A 341 -3.32 -19.24 -1.03
CA VAL A 341 -4.26 -19.31 0.09
C VAL A 341 -3.56 -18.94 1.40
N GLN A 342 -4.33 -18.63 2.44
CA GLN A 342 -3.77 -18.33 3.77
C GLN A 342 -3.28 -19.62 4.46
N ASP A 343 -4.09 -20.67 4.35
CA ASP A 343 -3.82 -22.01 4.85
C ASP A 343 -4.49 -23.07 3.96
N PHE A 344 -4.28 -24.34 4.30
CA PHE A 344 -4.78 -25.47 3.53
C PHE A 344 -6.06 -26.10 4.11
N VAL A 345 -6.66 -25.54 5.18
CA VAL A 345 -7.77 -26.19 5.93
C VAL A 345 -8.95 -26.52 5.01
N GLU A 346 -9.29 -25.60 4.11
CA GLU A 346 -10.40 -25.76 3.16
C GLU A 346 -9.98 -26.39 1.81
N SER A 347 -8.71 -26.71 1.64
CA SER A 347 -8.17 -27.21 0.36
C SER A 347 -8.48 -28.69 0.14
N LYS A 348 -8.99 -29.02 -1.05
CA LYS A 348 -9.25 -30.38 -1.51
C LYS A 348 -8.03 -30.98 -2.23
N PRO A 349 -7.96 -32.32 -2.40
CA PRO A 349 -6.81 -32.99 -3.02
C PRO A 349 -6.48 -32.56 -4.46
N ASP A 350 -7.42 -31.95 -5.17
CA ASP A 350 -7.32 -31.47 -6.55
C ASP A 350 -7.11 -29.94 -6.64
N ASP A 351 -7.25 -29.22 -5.52
CA ASP A 351 -7.09 -27.78 -5.47
C ASP A 351 -5.62 -27.38 -5.61
N ARG A 352 -5.30 -26.61 -6.65
CA ARG A 352 -3.96 -26.09 -6.92
C ARG A 352 -3.65 -24.91 -6.02
N HIS A 353 -3.46 -25.19 -4.73
CA HIS A 353 -3.25 -24.19 -3.71
C HIS A 353 -1.81 -24.19 -3.20
N PHE A 354 -1.30 -23.01 -2.86
CA PHE A 354 -0.02 -22.86 -2.20
C PHE A 354 -0.09 -21.76 -1.14
N VAL A 355 0.81 -21.81 -0.16
CA VAL A 355 0.98 -20.77 0.85
C VAL A 355 2.35 -20.13 0.66
N LEU A 356 2.42 -18.80 0.72
CA LEU A 356 3.67 -18.05 0.69
C LEU A 356 3.90 -17.37 2.04
N ASP A 357 4.96 -17.78 2.73
CA ASP A 357 5.47 -17.06 3.89
C ASP A 357 6.33 -15.89 3.40
N ALA A 358 5.78 -14.68 3.53
CA ALA A 358 6.42 -13.46 3.05
C ALA A 358 7.68 -13.05 3.84
N VAL A 359 7.79 -13.50 5.08
CA VAL A 359 8.95 -13.21 5.95
C VAL A 359 10.12 -14.11 5.58
N THR A 360 9.88 -15.42 5.56
CA THR A 360 10.95 -16.39 5.29
C THR A 360 11.24 -16.50 3.79
N GLY A 361 10.28 -16.09 2.95
CA GLY A 361 10.31 -16.28 1.50
C GLY A 361 10.10 -17.75 1.11
N GLN A 362 9.34 -18.51 1.90
CA GLN A 362 9.08 -19.92 1.62
C GLN A 362 7.72 -20.12 0.96
N VAL A 363 7.71 -20.88 -0.13
CA VAL A 363 6.52 -21.42 -0.78
C VAL A 363 6.26 -22.81 -0.22
N HIS A 364 5.07 -23.03 0.32
CA HIS A 364 4.63 -24.30 0.91
C HIS A 364 3.54 -24.89 0.03
N LEU A 365 3.59 -26.20 -0.18
CA LEU A 365 2.54 -26.96 -0.86
C LEU A 365 1.71 -27.76 0.15
N GLY A 366 0.50 -28.13 -0.29
CA GLY A 366 -0.49 -28.84 0.53
C GLY A 366 0.08 -30.09 1.22
N PRO A 367 -0.11 -30.26 2.54
CA PRO A 367 0.37 -31.43 3.26
C PRO A 367 -0.52 -32.66 3.02
N GLY A 368 0.04 -33.83 3.25
CA GLY A 368 -0.68 -35.10 3.34
C GLY A 368 -0.80 -35.49 4.81
N VAL A 369 -2.02 -35.61 5.32
CA VAL A 369 -2.31 -35.96 6.71
C VAL A 369 -2.96 -37.34 6.75
N ARG A 370 -2.49 -38.19 7.66
CA ARG A 370 -3.13 -39.48 7.91
C ARG A 370 -4.34 -39.28 8.81
N GLU A 371 -5.50 -39.71 8.35
CA GLU A 371 -6.74 -39.71 9.14
C GLU A 371 -6.73 -40.89 10.15
N PRO A 372 -7.62 -40.87 11.16
CA PRO A 372 -7.66 -41.92 12.19
C PRO A 372 -7.90 -43.34 11.65
N ASP A 373 -8.50 -43.47 10.47
CA ASP A 373 -8.70 -44.73 9.75
C ASP A 373 -7.45 -45.22 9.00
N GLY A 374 -6.36 -44.44 9.04
CA GLY A 374 -5.09 -44.71 8.37
C GLY A 374 -5.01 -44.21 6.92
N ALA A 375 -6.11 -43.70 6.36
CA ALA A 375 -6.14 -43.13 5.01
C ALA A 375 -5.30 -41.86 4.94
N LEU A 376 -4.56 -41.68 3.84
CA LEU A 376 -3.82 -40.45 3.58
C LEU A 376 -4.71 -39.47 2.83
N ARG A 377 -4.99 -38.32 3.43
CA ARG A 377 -5.71 -37.22 2.81
C ARG A 377 -4.77 -36.08 2.46
N ASN A 378 -4.84 -35.61 1.22
CA ASN A 378 -4.09 -34.44 0.76
C ASN A 378 -4.94 -33.18 0.93
N TYR A 379 -4.31 -32.12 1.44
CA TYR A 379 -4.91 -30.79 1.59
C TYR A 379 -4.34 -29.85 0.54
N GLY A 380 -4.73 -30.07 -0.71
CA GLY A 380 -4.17 -29.45 -1.91
C GLY A 380 -3.56 -30.47 -2.87
N ALA A 381 -3.47 -30.08 -4.13
CA ALA A 381 -2.84 -30.85 -5.19
C ALA A 381 -1.34 -31.06 -4.92
N VAL A 382 -0.81 -32.17 -5.42
CA VAL A 382 0.62 -32.49 -5.37
C VAL A 382 1.19 -32.38 -6.78
N PRO A 383 2.19 -31.51 -7.04
CA PRO A 383 2.80 -31.40 -8.35
C PRO A 383 3.46 -32.72 -8.76
N PRO A 384 3.32 -33.18 -10.02
CA PRO A 384 3.96 -34.39 -10.50
C PRO A 384 5.48 -34.38 -10.28
N LYS A 385 6.07 -35.56 -10.07
CA LYS A 385 7.53 -35.70 -9.95
C LYS A 385 8.20 -35.20 -11.24
N GLY A 386 9.22 -34.37 -11.10
CA GLY A 386 9.94 -33.75 -12.23
C GLY A 386 9.33 -32.44 -12.73
N ALA A 387 8.14 -32.04 -12.25
CA ALA A 387 7.56 -30.75 -12.58
C ALA A 387 8.40 -29.60 -12.02
N ARG A 388 8.72 -28.61 -12.85
CA ARG A 388 9.42 -27.38 -12.46
C ARG A 388 8.43 -26.41 -11.84
N LEU A 389 8.87 -25.67 -10.84
CA LEU A 389 8.06 -24.65 -10.16
C LEU A 389 8.71 -23.27 -10.34
N ARG A 390 7.89 -22.26 -10.60
CA ARG A 390 8.33 -20.85 -10.62
C ARG A 390 7.27 -19.94 -10.02
N ILE A 391 7.68 -18.83 -9.42
CA ILE A 391 6.76 -17.73 -9.16
C ILE A 391 6.76 -16.81 -10.38
N ARG A 392 5.59 -16.62 -11.00
CA ARG A 392 5.43 -15.75 -12.18
C ARG A 392 5.82 -14.32 -11.86
N SER A 393 5.32 -13.79 -10.75
CA SER A 393 5.59 -12.43 -10.31
C SER A 393 5.35 -12.30 -8.80
N TYR A 394 6.25 -11.59 -8.13
CA TYR A 394 6.05 -11.16 -6.75
C TYR A 394 6.87 -9.89 -6.46
N LEU A 395 6.53 -9.22 -5.36
CA LEU A 395 7.15 -7.97 -4.98
C LEU A 395 8.09 -8.19 -3.79
N ILE A 396 9.25 -7.52 -3.83
CA ILE A 396 10.23 -7.54 -2.74
C ILE A 396 10.56 -6.13 -2.26
N GLY A 397 11.05 -6.03 -1.02
CA GLY A 397 11.44 -4.77 -0.40
C GLY A 397 10.37 -4.24 0.52
N GLY A 398 9.83 -3.05 0.23
CA GLY A 398 8.97 -2.31 1.15
C GLY A 398 9.75 -1.65 2.28
N GLY A 399 9.03 -1.28 3.34
CA GLY A 399 9.59 -0.60 4.50
C GLY A 399 9.28 0.88 4.58
N ARG A 400 9.72 1.50 5.68
CA ARG A 400 9.46 2.92 5.97
C ARG A 400 10.15 3.87 4.99
N ARG A 401 11.24 3.42 4.36
CA ARG A 401 11.98 4.19 3.34
C ARG A 401 11.08 4.60 2.16
N GLY A 402 10.03 3.84 1.88
CA GLY A 402 9.08 4.14 0.83
C GLY A 402 8.18 5.34 1.12
N ASN A 403 8.12 5.83 2.37
CA ASN A 403 7.26 6.95 2.72
C ASN A 403 7.91 8.28 2.33
N VAL A 404 7.78 8.65 1.05
CA VAL A 404 8.39 9.84 0.46
C VAL A 404 7.37 10.96 0.28
N ALA A 405 7.82 12.21 0.34
CA ALA A 405 6.92 13.35 0.19
C ALA A 405 6.36 13.49 -1.23
N ARG A 406 5.33 14.34 -1.37
CA ARG A 406 4.82 14.75 -2.69
C ARG A 406 5.94 15.29 -3.57
N ASN A 407 5.83 15.06 -4.87
CA ASN A 407 6.80 15.47 -5.91
C ASN A 407 8.22 14.88 -5.75
N SER A 408 8.46 13.95 -4.81
CA SER A 408 9.77 13.33 -4.65
C SER A 408 10.05 12.29 -5.74
N ILE A 409 9.02 11.56 -6.18
CA ILE A 409 9.09 10.55 -7.24
C ILE A 409 8.99 11.27 -8.57
N SER A 410 10.10 11.34 -9.31
CA SER A 410 10.21 12.20 -10.52
C SER A 410 11.05 11.59 -11.63
N VAL A 411 11.67 10.42 -11.40
CA VAL A 411 12.59 9.78 -12.35
C VAL A 411 11.93 8.55 -12.96
N LEU A 412 11.93 8.45 -14.29
CA LEU A 412 11.64 7.21 -15.02
C LEU A 412 12.88 6.33 -15.05
N LYS A 413 12.78 5.06 -14.63
CA LYS A 413 13.92 4.11 -14.69
C LYS A 413 14.14 3.57 -16.10
N SER A 414 13.10 3.57 -16.92
CA SER A 414 13.13 3.22 -18.34
C SER A 414 12.34 4.25 -19.14
N SER A 415 12.83 4.61 -20.32
CA SER A 415 12.08 5.50 -21.23
C SER A 415 10.78 4.83 -21.67
N ILE A 416 9.68 5.56 -21.54
CA ILE A 416 8.36 5.15 -22.03
C ILE A 416 8.00 6.07 -23.19
N PRO A 417 7.64 5.53 -24.36
CA PRO A 417 7.24 6.35 -25.51
C PRO A 417 6.18 7.40 -25.12
N TYR A 418 6.36 8.62 -25.62
CA TYR A 418 5.46 9.77 -25.44
C TYR A 418 5.32 10.31 -24.02
N VAL A 419 5.89 9.68 -22.99
CA VAL A 419 5.88 10.20 -21.62
C VAL A 419 7.04 11.20 -21.45
N SER A 420 6.71 12.42 -21.03
CA SER A 420 7.67 13.51 -20.82
C SER A 420 8.13 13.64 -19.36
N LYS A 421 7.23 13.34 -18.42
CA LYS A 421 7.47 13.54 -16.98
C LYS A 421 6.63 12.58 -16.15
N VAL A 422 7.16 12.19 -15.00
CA VAL A 422 6.40 11.52 -13.93
C VAL A 422 6.42 12.34 -12.66
N GLN A 423 5.34 12.28 -11.87
CA GLN A 423 5.30 12.87 -10.54
C GLN A 423 4.31 12.15 -9.62
N ASN A 424 4.58 12.10 -8.32
CA ASN A 424 3.58 11.80 -7.31
C ASN A 424 2.96 13.09 -6.76
N ARG A 425 1.65 13.30 -6.95
CA ARG A 425 0.99 14.55 -6.50
C ARG A 425 0.77 14.60 -4.98
N ARG A 426 0.64 13.42 -4.37
CA ARG A 426 0.49 13.19 -2.92
C ARG A 426 1.71 12.43 -2.39
N ALA A 427 1.90 12.44 -1.07
CA ALA A 427 2.95 11.65 -0.45
C ALA A 427 2.73 10.15 -0.70
N ALA A 428 3.83 9.40 -0.76
CA ALA A 428 3.78 7.96 -0.68
C ALA A 428 3.65 7.55 0.79
N GLU A 429 2.73 6.66 1.10
CA GLU A 429 2.36 6.32 2.47
C GLU A 429 2.09 4.83 2.61
N GLY A 430 2.10 4.31 3.84
CA GLY A 430 1.77 2.91 4.13
C GLY A 430 2.96 1.96 4.25
N GLY A 431 4.20 2.45 4.07
CA GLY A 431 5.40 1.63 4.19
C GLY A 431 5.84 1.43 5.64
N VAL A 432 6.00 0.18 6.06
CA VAL A 432 6.48 -0.20 7.41
C VAL A 432 7.50 -1.31 7.30
N ASP A 433 8.57 -1.18 8.09
CA ASP A 433 9.64 -2.18 8.13
C ASP A 433 9.11 -3.49 8.71
N GLY A 434 9.71 -4.61 8.28
CA GLY A 434 9.36 -5.91 8.83
C GLY A 434 9.63 -5.94 10.34
N GLU A 435 8.82 -6.69 11.07
CA GLU A 435 8.94 -6.78 12.51
C GLU A 435 10.28 -7.43 12.91
N ASP A 436 10.97 -6.82 13.88
CA ASP A 436 12.16 -7.40 14.48
C ASP A 436 11.81 -8.43 15.58
N ILE A 437 12.82 -9.19 15.99
CA ILE A 437 12.65 -10.25 16.99
C ILE A 437 12.24 -9.67 18.35
N GLU A 438 12.71 -8.48 18.72
CA GLU A 438 12.43 -7.88 20.04
C GLU A 438 10.96 -7.45 20.15
N ASN A 439 10.40 -6.86 19.09
CA ASN A 439 8.98 -6.55 19.00
C ASN A 439 8.13 -7.84 18.99
N ALA A 440 8.58 -8.88 18.28
CA ALA A 440 7.90 -10.17 18.28
C ALA A 440 7.89 -10.84 19.66
N LYS A 441 8.95 -10.67 20.47
CA LYS A 441 8.99 -11.13 21.87
C LYS A 441 7.96 -10.45 22.75
N VAL A 442 7.70 -9.15 22.52
CA VAL A 442 6.64 -8.41 23.22
C VAL A 442 5.25 -8.84 22.74
N ARG A 443 5.09 -9.04 21.43
CA ARG A 443 3.81 -9.41 20.81
C ARG A 443 3.38 -10.84 21.10
N GLY A 444 4.30 -11.79 21.09
CA GLY A 444 4.01 -13.22 21.21
C GLY A 444 3.09 -13.59 22.39
N PRO A 445 3.37 -13.15 23.62
CA PRO A 445 2.49 -13.36 24.77
C PRO A 445 1.09 -12.76 24.62
N ILE A 446 0.95 -11.63 23.91
CA ILE A 446 -0.33 -10.97 23.66
C ILE A 446 -1.20 -11.83 22.73
N VAL A 447 -0.60 -12.41 21.68
CA VAL A 447 -1.28 -13.31 20.74
C VAL A 447 -1.84 -14.55 21.46
N LEU A 448 -1.09 -15.12 22.40
CA LEU A 448 -1.56 -16.27 23.20
C LEU A 448 -2.76 -15.93 24.08
N ARG A 449 -2.87 -14.67 24.52
CA ARG A 449 -3.99 -14.21 25.35
C ARG A 449 -5.26 -14.04 24.52
N THR A 450 -5.15 -13.50 23.30
CA THR A 450 -6.28 -13.17 22.44
C THR A 450 -6.89 -14.39 21.73
N ARG A 451 -6.10 -15.45 21.47
CA ARG A 451 -6.52 -16.68 20.76
C ARG A 451 -7.31 -16.40 19.47
N ASP A 452 -6.92 -15.34 18.77
CA ASP A 452 -7.53 -14.91 17.52
C ASP A 452 -9.04 -14.53 17.61
N ARG A 453 -9.48 -14.10 18.80
CA ARG A 453 -10.85 -13.63 19.05
C ARG A 453 -10.84 -12.22 19.63
N ALA A 454 -11.75 -11.37 19.16
CA ALA A 454 -11.91 -10.00 19.64
C ALA A 454 -12.93 -9.97 20.79
N VAL A 455 -12.45 -10.06 22.04
CA VAL A 455 -13.32 -10.08 23.24
C VAL A 455 -13.18 -8.80 24.05
N THR A 456 -11.94 -8.38 24.32
CA THR A 456 -11.62 -7.15 25.05
C THR A 456 -11.20 -6.03 24.10
N MET A 457 -11.26 -4.76 24.55
CA MET A 457 -10.79 -3.61 23.75
C MET A 457 -9.33 -3.78 23.27
N GLU A 458 -8.46 -4.37 24.11
CA GLU A 458 -7.07 -4.65 23.74
C GLU A 458 -6.97 -5.71 22.62
N ASP A 459 -7.90 -6.67 22.57
CA ASP A 459 -7.93 -7.69 21.51
C ASP A 459 -8.35 -7.07 20.17
N TYR A 460 -9.34 -6.18 20.19
CA TYR A 460 -9.73 -5.38 19.01
C TYR A 460 -8.57 -4.52 18.49
N GLU A 461 -7.86 -3.81 19.37
CA GLU A 461 -6.68 -3.01 18.99
C GLU A 461 -5.57 -3.88 18.38
N HIS A 462 -5.37 -5.09 18.91
CA HIS A 462 -4.34 -6.01 18.46
C HIS A 462 -4.65 -6.57 17.07
N LEU A 463 -5.85 -7.12 16.88
CA LEU A 463 -6.29 -7.72 15.61
C LEU A 463 -6.38 -6.68 14.49
N ALA A 464 -6.82 -5.46 14.82
CA ALA A 464 -6.81 -4.35 13.87
C ALA A 464 -5.37 -3.95 13.46
N ARG A 465 -4.41 -3.98 14.39
CA ARG A 465 -2.99 -3.68 14.09
C ARG A 465 -2.34 -4.77 13.24
N GLU A 466 -2.72 -6.02 13.44
CA GLU A 466 -2.30 -7.12 12.57
C GLU A 466 -2.85 -6.94 11.15
N ALA A 467 -4.12 -6.55 11.02
CA ALA A 467 -4.76 -6.29 9.73
C ALA A 467 -4.13 -5.10 8.98
N ALA A 468 -3.64 -4.10 9.73
CA ALA A 468 -3.09 -2.87 9.21
C ALA A 468 -1.80 -2.43 9.93
N PRO A 469 -0.66 -3.09 9.65
CA PRO A 469 0.63 -2.74 10.23
C PRO A 469 1.07 -1.31 9.89
N GLU A 470 0.55 -0.74 8.81
CA GLU A 470 0.85 0.62 8.37
C GLU A 470 0.24 1.74 9.21
N VAL A 471 -0.66 1.41 10.13
CA VAL A 471 -1.33 2.38 11.00
C VAL A 471 -0.44 2.71 12.20
N ALA A 472 -0.20 3.99 12.45
CA ALA A 472 0.63 4.44 13.56
C ALA A 472 -0.01 4.18 14.93
N ARG A 473 -1.32 4.43 15.07
CA ARG A 473 -2.05 4.17 16.32
C ARG A 473 -3.45 3.64 16.05
N ILE A 474 -3.84 2.66 16.86
CA ILE A 474 -5.19 2.11 16.90
C ILE A 474 -5.65 2.15 18.34
N ARG A 475 -6.86 2.67 18.57
CA ARG A 475 -7.53 2.65 19.87
C ARG A 475 -8.95 2.13 19.74
N CYS A 476 -9.34 1.24 20.65
CA CYS A 476 -10.71 0.75 20.73
C CYS A 476 -11.42 1.46 21.88
N VAL A 477 -12.60 2.01 21.61
CA VAL A 477 -13.49 2.58 22.62
C VAL A 477 -14.88 1.97 22.49
N THR A 478 -15.69 2.04 23.54
CA THR A 478 -17.09 1.61 23.46
C THR A 478 -17.87 2.55 22.54
N ALA A 479 -18.79 2.00 21.73
CA ALA A 479 -19.55 2.78 20.76
C ALA A 479 -20.61 3.71 21.40
N GLY A 480 -20.80 3.63 22.72
CA GLY A 480 -21.70 4.50 23.49
C GLY A 480 -23.07 3.85 23.72
N ASP A 481 -24.05 4.66 24.12
CA ASP A 481 -25.41 4.23 24.46
C ASP A 481 -26.37 4.30 23.25
N GLY A 482 -27.56 3.71 23.37
CA GLY A 482 -28.61 3.77 22.36
C GLY A 482 -28.50 2.68 21.28
N THR A 483 -28.61 3.04 20.00
CA THR A 483 -28.55 2.09 18.87
C THR A 483 -27.17 1.48 18.65
N GLU A 484 -26.13 2.08 19.23
CA GLU A 484 -24.75 1.58 19.19
C GLU A 484 -24.37 0.83 20.48
N ALA A 485 -25.32 0.62 21.40
CA ALA A 485 -25.07 -0.11 22.65
C ALA A 485 -24.63 -1.55 22.37
N GLY A 486 -23.49 -1.94 22.95
CA GLY A 486 -22.85 -3.24 22.72
C GLY A 486 -21.82 -3.25 21.60
N GLY A 487 -21.74 -2.19 20.79
CA GLY A 487 -20.72 -2.02 19.75
C GLY A 487 -19.41 -1.45 20.27
N VAL A 488 -18.37 -1.58 19.44
CA VAL A 488 -17.05 -0.94 19.65
C VAL A 488 -16.72 0.00 18.49
N ARG A 489 -16.02 1.09 18.78
CA ARG A 489 -15.48 2.03 17.79
C ARG A 489 -13.96 1.91 17.76
N ILE A 490 -13.42 1.72 16.56
CA ILE A 490 -11.98 1.66 16.32
C ILE A 490 -11.52 3.01 15.78
N LEU A 491 -10.69 3.70 16.56
CA LEU A 491 -10.04 4.94 16.19
C LEU A 491 -8.70 4.62 15.53
N VAL A 492 -8.53 5.01 14.27
CA VAL A 492 -7.38 4.69 13.42
C VAL A 492 -6.62 5.97 13.10
N VAL A 493 -5.32 6.01 13.41
CA VAL A 493 -4.41 7.12 13.06
C VAL A 493 -3.32 6.58 12.14
N PRO A 494 -3.31 6.92 10.84
CA PRO A 494 -2.33 6.41 9.88
C PRO A 494 -0.91 6.92 10.19
N ALA A 495 0.09 6.17 9.72
CA ALA A 495 1.47 6.64 9.76
C ALA A 495 1.71 7.67 8.64
N ALA A 496 2.01 8.91 9.03
CA ALA A 496 2.29 9.99 8.09
C ALA A 496 3.75 10.43 8.19
N GLY A 497 4.42 10.54 7.03
CA GLY A 497 5.76 11.10 6.92
C GLY A 497 5.73 12.63 6.84
N SER A 498 6.70 13.29 7.48
CA SER A 498 6.90 14.74 7.35
C SER A 498 8.36 15.04 6.99
N GLN A 499 8.57 15.95 6.03
CA GLN A 499 9.90 16.47 5.72
C GLN A 499 10.35 17.56 6.71
N ASP A 500 9.43 18.31 7.32
CA ASP A 500 9.73 19.47 8.18
C ASP A 500 9.07 19.38 9.58
N GLY A 501 8.63 18.19 9.99
CA GLY A 501 7.87 17.97 11.23
C GLY A 501 6.41 18.47 11.21
N ARG A 502 5.93 19.04 10.10
CA ARG A 502 4.52 19.44 9.89
C ARG A 502 3.74 18.36 9.13
N LEU A 503 2.58 18.00 9.66
CA LEU A 503 1.63 17.09 9.02
C LEU A 503 0.45 17.89 8.47
N ARG A 504 -0.05 17.50 7.30
CA ARG A 504 -1.30 18.04 6.74
C ARG A 504 -2.47 17.19 7.20
N PHE A 505 -3.66 17.80 7.29
CA PHE A 505 -4.86 17.08 7.71
C PHE A 505 -5.18 15.90 6.78
N GLU A 506 -4.95 16.04 5.47
CA GLU A 506 -5.20 14.95 4.51
C GLU A 506 -4.36 13.69 4.80
N GLN A 507 -3.17 13.84 5.40
CA GLN A 507 -2.29 12.73 5.77
C GLN A 507 -2.76 11.99 7.03
N LEU A 508 -3.74 12.54 7.74
CA LEU A 508 -4.33 11.95 8.95
C LEU A 508 -5.64 11.22 8.67
N VAL A 509 -6.13 11.26 7.42
CA VAL A 509 -7.32 10.53 6.99
C VAL A 509 -6.91 9.11 6.58
N PRO A 510 -7.38 8.05 7.26
CA PRO A 510 -7.06 6.68 6.88
C PRO A 510 -7.55 6.34 5.48
N ALA A 511 -6.79 5.53 4.74
CA ALA A 511 -7.23 5.01 3.45
C ALA A 511 -8.43 4.05 3.63
N GLU A 512 -9.44 4.19 2.77
CA GLU A 512 -10.65 3.36 2.79
C GLU A 512 -10.33 1.85 2.72
N GLU A 513 -9.35 1.45 1.90
CA GLU A 513 -8.91 0.07 1.78
C GLU A 513 -8.31 -0.47 3.10
N THR A 514 -7.59 0.37 3.86
CA THR A 514 -7.05 0.02 5.18
C THR A 514 -8.19 -0.19 6.18
N LEU A 515 -9.21 0.68 6.16
CA LEU A 515 -10.40 0.53 7.02
C LEU A 515 -11.18 -0.75 6.69
N GLN A 516 -11.36 -1.07 5.41
CA GLN A 516 -12.04 -2.29 4.97
C GLN A 516 -11.28 -3.56 5.36
N ARG A 517 -9.94 -3.55 5.31
CA ARG A 517 -9.10 -4.66 5.80
C ARG A 517 -9.26 -4.87 7.30
N ILE A 518 -9.22 -3.79 8.08
CA ILE A 518 -9.45 -3.83 9.53
C ILE A 518 -10.85 -4.38 9.82
N SER A 519 -11.88 -3.85 9.16
CA SER A 519 -13.27 -4.30 9.35
C SER A 519 -13.42 -5.79 9.07
N ARG A 520 -12.95 -6.26 7.91
CA ARG A 520 -13.05 -7.68 7.51
C ARG A 520 -12.38 -8.60 8.53
N ARG A 521 -11.17 -8.24 8.97
CA ARG A 521 -10.42 -9.02 9.96
C ARG A 521 -11.14 -9.08 11.30
N LEU A 522 -11.72 -7.97 11.75
CA LEU A 522 -12.47 -7.93 12.99
C LEU A 522 -13.80 -8.68 12.88
N ASP A 523 -14.48 -8.61 11.73
CA ASP A 523 -15.74 -9.33 11.47
C ASP A 523 -15.58 -10.86 11.55
N GLU A 524 -14.43 -11.39 11.13
CA GLU A 524 -14.10 -12.83 11.23
C GLU A 524 -13.81 -13.29 12.67
N SER A 525 -13.40 -12.36 13.55
CA SER A 525 -12.92 -12.65 14.90
C SER A 525 -13.80 -12.15 16.04
N ARG A 526 -14.76 -11.26 15.77
CA ARG A 526 -15.70 -10.73 16.77
C ARG A 526 -16.65 -11.80 17.28
N VAL A 527 -17.19 -11.55 18.47
CA VAL A 527 -18.22 -12.39 19.06
C VAL A 527 -19.54 -12.14 18.33
N ILE A 528 -20.38 -13.16 18.19
CA ILE A 528 -21.70 -12.98 17.58
C ILE A 528 -22.52 -12.02 18.46
N GLY A 529 -23.03 -10.93 17.87
CA GLY A 529 -23.87 -9.94 18.56
C GLY A 529 -23.15 -8.66 19.02
N THR A 530 -21.85 -8.50 18.75
CA THR A 530 -21.10 -7.23 18.91
C THR A 530 -20.84 -6.56 17.59
#